data_AF-F1T9J2-F1
#
_entry.id   AF-F1T9J2-F1
#
_cell.length_a   1.000
_cell.length_b   1.000
_cell.length_c   1.000
_cell.angle_alpha   90.00
_cell.angle_beta   90.00
_cell.angle_gamma   90.00
#
_symmetry.space_group_name_H-M   'P 1'
#
loop_
_entity.id
_entity.type
_entity.pdbx_description
1 polymer ?
#
loop_
_entity_poly.entity_id
_entity_poly.type
_entity_poly.pdbx_seq_one_letter_code
_entity_poly.pdbx_strand_id
1 'polypeptide(L)'
;MKNIYVVLSSTPTKMGKLIRVFTRSFYNHSSISLTENLNEMYSFARYRASNPLVGGFVKEFPERFTLRKQQDVSIKVFSIPVTEEQYETIKLFIYKIKNDSEENIYNSLAAIGVLLGCKFDTHKAYTCSEFVVRTLVEGNVLWDSCISKNVIPDEIHMFLEKYASYSGCLNAYKPIAGVNFDANDFFEKTGVVYEVVYTLNHFYRLIKRNLVYSFYINSKLSQINKIFTI
;
A
#
# COMPACT_ATOMS: atom_id res chain seq x y z
N MET A 1 23.39 -9.49 -9.28
CA MET A 1 22.67 -8.31 -8.75
C MET A 1 21.20 -8.62 -8.82
N LYS A 2 20.45 -8.35 -7.75
CA LYS A 2 18.99 -8.50 -7.73
C LYS A 2 18.34 -7.13 -7.92
N ASN A 3 17.08 -7.12 -8.33
CA ASN A 3 16.30 -5.90 -8.47
C ASN A 3 15.04 -5.99 -7.61
N ILE A 4 14.61 -4.83 -7.11
CA ILE A 4 13.28 -4.62 -6.56
C ILE A 4 12.52 -3.72 -7.52
N TYR A 5 11.25 -4.04 -7.75
CA TYR A 5 10.42 -3.33 -8.71
C TYR A 5 9.36 -2.52 -7.98
N VAL A 6 9.25 -1.23 -8.27
CA VAL A 6 8.13 -0.41 -7.78
C VAL A 6 7.23 -0.10 -8.97
N VAL A 7 5.93 -0.30 -8.79
CA VAL A 7 4.92 -0.07 -9.82
C VAL A 7 3.96 1.00 -9.35
N LEU A 8 3.89 2.10 -10.09
CA LEU A 8 2.82 3.08 -9.95
C LEU A 8 1.75 2.79 -11.00
N SER A 9 0.48 2.91 -10.62
CA SER A 9 -0.63 2.60 -11.52
C SER A 9 -1.76 3.62 -11.46
N SER A 10 -2.38 3.83 -12.61
CA SER A 10 -3.51 4.73 -12.81
C SER A 10 -4.79 3.93 -12.98
N THR A 11 -5.27 3.28 -11.91
CA THR A 11 -6.45 2.41 -12.01
C THR A 11 -7.69 3.20 -12.42
N PRO A 12 -8.57 2.67 -13.30
CA PRO A 12 -9.76 3.35 -13.80
C PRO A 12 -10.97 3.27 -12.84
N THR A 13 -10.70 3.22 -11.53
CA THR A 13 -11.74 3.11 -10.51
C THR A 13 -12.31 4.48 -10.15
N LYS A 14 -13.55 4.56 -9.63
CA LYS A 14 -14.13 5.83 -9.17
C LYS A 14 -13.25 6.48 -8.08
N MET A 15 -12.84 5.70 -7.08
CA MET A 15 -11.90 6.13 -6.05
C MET A 15 -10.55 6.54 -6.64
N GLY A 16 -10.02 5.74 -7.57
CA GLY A 16 -8.76 6.04 -8.24
C GLY A 16 -8.80 7.33 -9.06
N LYS A 17 -9.93 7.66 -9.70
CA LYS A 17 -10.14 8.95 -10.37
C LYS A 17 -10.18 10.09 -9.35
N LEU A 18 -10.89 9.91 -8.24
CA LEU A 18 -11.01 10.89 -7.17
C LEU A 18 -9.64 11.24 -6.57
N ILE A 19 -8.84 10.23 -6.21
CA ILE A 19 -7.50 10.40 -5.66
C ILE A 19 -6.64 11.26 -6.60
N ARG A 20 -6.56 10.90 -7.90
CA ARG A 20 -5.77 11.66 -8.88
C ARG A 20 -6.18 13.13 -8.99
N VAL A 21 -7.48 13.42 -8.91
CA VAL A 21 -7.98 14.81 -8.96
C VAL A 21 -7.53 15.59 -7.73
N PHE A 22 -7.68 15.02 -6.54
CA PHE A 22 -7.33 15.69 -5.28
C PHE A 22 -5.83 15.81 -5.05
N THR A 23 -5.05 14.79 -5.42
CA THR A 23 -3.59 14.81 -5.28
C THR A 23 -2.89 15.50 -6.45
N ARG A 24 -3.62 15.80 -7.53
CA ARG A 24 -3.08 16.28 -8.81
C ARG A 24 -2.00 15.35 -9.38
N SER A 25 -2.02 14.07 -9.00
CA SER A 25 -1.07 13.07 -9.48
C SER A 25 -1.65 12.27 -10.63
N PHE A 26 -0.77 11.82 -11.53
CA PHE A 26 -1.13 10.90 -12.60
C PHE A 26 -1.44 9.48 -12.10
N TYR A 27 -0.85 9.07 -10.97
CA TYR A 27 -1.00 7.73 -10.40
C TYR A 27 -1.84 7.78 -9.11
N ASN A 28 -2.61 6.72 -8.83
CA ASN A 28 -3.42 6.61 -7.60
C ASN A 28 -3.06 5.44 -6.71
N HIS A 29 -2.18 4.58 -7.17
CA HIS A 29 -1.82 3.36 -6.47
C HIS A 29 -0.36 3.03 -6.72
N SER A 30 0.28 2.47 -5.70
CA SER A 30 1.67 2.05 -5.72
C SER A 30 1.78 0.61 -5.19
N SER A 31 2.69 -0.16 -5.75
CA SER A 31 2.96 -1.53 -5.36
C SER A 31 4.45 -1.82 -5.43
N ILE A 32 4.92 -2.83 -4.71
CA ILE A 32 6.31 -3.28 -4.73
C ILE A 32 6.36 -4.75 -5.14
N SER A 33 7.33 -5.14 -5.97
CA SER A 33 7.50 -6.50 -6.43
C SER A 33 8.93 -6.99 -6.28
N LEU A 34 9.06 -8.26 -5.88
CA LEU A 34 10.31 -9.00 -5.79
C LEU A 34 10.76 -9.58 -7.15
N THR A 35 9.92 -9.50 -8.18
CA THR A 35 10.12 -10.17 -9.48
C THR A 35 9.79 -9.24 -10.64
N GLU A 36 10.58 -9.27 -11.70
CA GLU A 36 10.39 -8.42 -12.89
C GLU A 36 9.03 -8.64 -13.56
N ASN A 37 8.59 -9.89 -13.64
CA ASN A 37 7.31 -10.28 -14.24
C ASN A 37 6.08 -9.96 -13.36
N LEU A 38 6.27 -9.24 -12.25
CA LEU A 38 5.25 -8.84 -11.27
C LEU A 38 4.50 -10.02 -10.62
N ASN A 39 5.06 -11.23 -10.65
CA ASN A 39 4.46 -12.40 -10.02
C ASN A 39 4.38 -12.27 -8.50
N GLU A 40 5.39 -11.66 -7.88
CA GLU A 40 5.46 -11.42 -6.44
C GLU A 40 5.32 -9.93 -6.16
N MET A 41 4.17 -9.37 -6.52
CA MET A 41 3.82 -7.95 -6.30
C MET A 41 2.87 -7.81 -5.13
N TYR A 42 3.12 -6.84 -4.25
CA TYR A 42 2.40 -6.64 -3.00
C TYR A 42 2.04 -5.18 -2.79
N SER A 43 0.93 -4.95 -2.10
CA SER A 43 0.51 -3.61 -1.71
C SER A 43 -0.43 -3.66 -0.49
N PHE A 44 -0.80 -2.48 0.00
CA PHE A 44 -2.01 -2.32 0.79
C PHE A 44 -3.13 -1.81 -0.10
N ALA A 45 -4.19 -2.60 -0.28
CA ALA A 45 -5.30 -2.26 -1.15
C ALA A 45 -6.61 -2.88 -0.67
N ARG A 46 -7.71 -2.47 -1.31
CA ARG A 46 -9.05 -3.00 -1.03
C ARG A 46 -9.13 -4.52 -1.22
N TYR A 47 -9.88 -5.20 -0.37
CA TYR A 47 -10.06 -6.65 -0.48
C TYR A 47 -11.03 -7.04 -1.59
N ARG A 48 -12.02 -6.20 -1.88
CA ARG A 48 -13.07 -6.47 -2.89
C ARG A 48 -13.21 -5.30 -3.85
N ALA A 49 -13.57 -5.60 -5.10
CA ALA A 49 -13.81 -4.58 -6.12
C ALA A 49 -15.01 -3.66 -5.78
N SER A 50 -16.01 -4.20 -5.07
CA SER A 50 -17.23 -3.50 -4.66
C SER A 50 -17.00 -2.48 -3.53
N ASN A 51 -15.99 -2.68 -2.69
CA ASN A 51 -15.75 -1.86 -1.51
C ASN A 51 -14.36 -1.21 -1.53
N PRO A 52 -14.27 0.10 -1.83
CA PRO A 52 -12.99 0.79 -1.89
C PRO A 52 -12.40 1.16 -0.52
N LEU A 53 -13.16 1.02 0.58
CA LEU A 53 -12.80 1.48 1.91
C LEU A 53 -12.32 0.37 2.84
N VAL A 54 -12.44 -0.89 2.44
CA VAL A 54 -12.00 -2.02 3.27
C VAL A 54 -10.92 -2.80 2.55
N GLY A 55 -9.79 -2.96 3.22
CA GLY A 55 -8.62 -3.61 2.67
C GLY A 55 -7.56 -3.90 3.71
N GLY A 56 -6.41 -4.34 3.21
CA GLY A 56 -5.20 -4.61 3.97
C GLY A 56 -4.09 -5.06 3.05
N PHE A 57 -3.16 -5.84 3.59
CA PHE A 57 -2.06 -6.38 2.81
C PHE A 57 -2.58 -7.39 1.78
N VAL A 58 -2.20 -7.21 0.51
CA VAL A 58 -2.61 -8.08 -0.59
C VAL A 58 -1.42 -8.44 -1.47
N LYS A 59 -1.51 -9.62 -2.08
CA LYS A 59 -0.74 -9.94 -3.29
C LYS A 59 -1.52 -9.42 -4.49
N GLU A 60 -0.89 -8.55 -5.26
CA GLU A 60 -1.49 -7.94 -6.44
C GLU A 60 -1.42 -8.89 -7.64
N PHE A 61 -2.36 -8.73 -8.56
CA PHE A 61 -2.39 -9.41 -9.85
C PHE A 61 -3.04 -8.49 -10.90
N PRO A 62 -2.66 -8.60 -12.19
CA PRO A 62 -3.05 -7.64 -13.23
C PRO A 62 -4.56 -7.35 -13.30
N GLU A 63 -5.39 -8.37 -13.12
CA GLU A 63 -6.84 -8.25 -13.21
C GLU A 63 -7.45 -7.38 -12.11
N ARG A 64 -6.79 -7.22 -10.95
CA ARG A 64 -7.23 -6.27 -9.89
C ARG A 64 -7.21 -4.83 -10.36
N PHE A 65 -6.25 -4.51 -11.23
CA PHE A 65 -6.06 -3.15 -11.76
C PHE A 65 -7.07 -2.85 -12.87
N THR A 66 -7.28 -3.81 -13.77
CA THR A 66 -8.22 -3.66 -14.90
C THR A 66 -9.68 -3.88 -14.50
N LEU A 67 -9.93 -4.44 -13.31
CA LEU A 67 -11.25 -4.89 -12.86
C LEU A 67 -11.93 -5.87 -13.85
N ARG A 68 -11.12 -6.70 -14.54
CA ARG A 68 -11.58 -7.57 -15.64
C ARG A 68 -12.30 -6.82 -16.78
N LYS A 69 -12.04 -5.51 -16.92
CA LYS A 69 -12.54 -4.71 -18.04
C LYS A 69 -11.50 -4.67 -19.14
N GLN A 70 -11.93 -4.39 -20.37
CA GLN A 70 -11.04 -4.20 -21.52
C GLN A 70 -10.22 -2.90 -21.47
N GLN A 71 -10.37 -2.10 -20.40
CA GLN A 71 -9.62 -0.87 -20.23
C GLN A 71 -8.20 -1.18 -19.75
N ASP A 72 -7.22 -0.72 -20.52
CA ASP A 72 -5.82 -0.80 -20.12
C ASP A 72 -5.51 0.16 -18.96
N VAL A 73 -4.50 -0.19 -18.17
CA VAL A 73 -4.06 0.56 -16.99
C VAL A 73 -2.68 1.13 -17.29
N SER A 74 -2.55 2.45 -17.24
CA SER A 74 -1.23 3.07 -17.33
C SER A 74 -0.43 2.76 -16.07
N ILE A 75 0.81 2.31 -16.26
CA ILE A 75 1.77 2.04 -15.21
C ILE A 75 3.12 2.71 -15.48
N LYS A 76 3.87 2.94 -14.40
CA LYS A 76 5.30 3.21 -14.44
C LYS A 76 6.01 2.19 -13.54
N VAL A 77 7.06 1.57 -14.06
CA VAL A 77 7.87 0.60 -13.34
C VAL A 77 9.25 1.18 -13.11
N PHE A 78 9.72 1.06 -11.88
CA PHE A 78 11.08 1.39 -11.47
C PHE A 78 11.80 0.09 -11.14
N SER A 79 12.93 -0.18 -11.81
CA SER A 79 13.79 -1.33 -11.55
C SER A 79 14.98 -0.88 -10.73
N ILE A 80 14.93 -1.15 -9.42
CA ILE A 80 15.93 -0.67 -8.47
C ILE A 80 16.98 -1.75 -8.25
N PRO A 81 18.23 -1.57 -8.69
CA PRO A 81 19.31 -2.50 -8.38
C PRO A 81 19.61 -2.45 -6.89
N VAL A 82 19.68 -3.62 -6.27
CA VAL A 82 19.94 -3.79 -4.84
C VAL A 82 21.00 -4.87 -4.58
N THR A 83 21.67 -4.78 -3.44
CA THR A 83 22.52 -5.86 -2.95
C THR A 83 21.67 -7.07 -2.53
N GLU A 84 22.32 -8.23 -2.39
CA GLU A 84 21.66 -9.42 -1.89
C GLU A 84 21.08 -9.21 -0.48
N GLU A 85 21.81 -8.50 0.38
CA GLU A 85 21.41 -8.15 1.75
C GLU A 85 20.17 -7.24 1.75
N GLN A 86 20.16 -6.19 0.93
CA GLN A 86 19.01 -5.29 0.81
C GLN A 86 17.77 -6.05 0.30
N TYR A 87 17.96 -6.92 -0.70
CA TYR A 87 16.87 -7.74 -1.25
C TYR A 87 16.27 -8.66 -0.19
N GLU A 88 17.09 -9.41 0.55
CA GLU A 88 16.58 -10.33 1.58
C GLU A 88 15.95 -9.55 2.75
N THR A 89 16.49 -8.38 3.12
CA THR A 89 15.88 -7.50 4.14
C THR A 89 14.48 -7.05 3.72
N ILE A 90 14.33 -6.57 2.49
CA ILE A 90 13.03 -6.16 1.91
C ILE A 90 12.04 -7.33 1.91
N LYS A 91 12.48 -8.49 1.43
CA LYS A 91 11.65 -9.69 1.36
C LYS A 91 11.20 -10.14 2.75
N LEU A 92 12.10 -10.16 3.74
CA LEU A 92 11.77 -10.49 5.12
C LEU A 92 10.76 -9.51 5.72
N PHE A 93 10.90 -8.21 5.45
CA PHE A 93 9.93 -7.21 5.90
C PHE A 93 8.53 -7.45 5.32
N ILE A 94 8.44 -7.66 4.00
CA ILE A 94 7.16 -7.99 3.32
C ILE A 94 6.56 -9.26 3.92
N TYR A 95 7.36 -10.30 4.16
CA TYR A 95 6.87 -11.58 4.67
C TYR A 95 6.47 -11.51 6.14
N LYS A 96 7.12 -10.66 6.94
CA LYS A 96 6.71 -10.36 8.31
C LYS A 96 5.32 -9.73 8.33
N ILE A 97 5.02 -8.78 7.44
CA ILE A 97 3.69 -8.19 7.31
C ILE A 97 2.66 -9.21 6.84
N LYS A 98 3.04 -10.03 5.84
CA LYS A 98 2.17 -11.10 5.30
C LYS A 98 1.77 -12.12 6.36
N ASN A 99 2.68 -12.48 7.25
CA ASN A 99 2.49 -13.52 8.27
C ASN A 99 2.12 -12.96 9.66
N ASP A 100 1.79 -11.67 9.77
CA ASP A 100 1.41 -11.03 11.03
C ASP A 100 0.03 -11.52 11.51
N SER A 101 0.00 -12.18 12.67
CA SER A 101 -1.22 -12.73 13.26
C SER A 101 -2.23 -11.66 13.68
N GLU A 102 -1.81 -10.42 13.95
CA GLU A 102 -2.71 -9.33 14.32
C GLU A 102 -3.36 -8.64 13.11
N GLU A 103 -2.99 -9.05 11.89
CA GLU A 103 -3.42 -8.51 10.60
C GLU A 103 -3.15 -7.00 10.44
N ASN A 104 -2.32 -6.65 9.47
CA ASN A 104 -2.13 -5.25 9.07
C ASN A 104 -3.29 -4.80 8.18
N ILE A 105 -3.93 -3.69 8.53
CA ILE A 105 -5.15 -3.23 7.84
C ILE A 105 -4.87 -2.05 6.90
N TYR A 106 -5.74 -1.84 5.91
CA TYR A 106 -5.64 -0.66 5.05
C TYR A 106 -6.00 0.59 5.84
N ASN A 107 -5.17 1.63 5.75
CA ASN A 107 -5.40 2.88 6.46
C ASN A 107 -6.35 3.79 5.66
N SER A 108 -7.63 3.41 5.61
CA SER A 108 -8.67 4.18 4.92
C SER A 108 -8.85 5.60 5.49
N LEU A 109 -8.59 5.79 6.78
CA LEU A 109 -8.58 7.13 7.39
C LEU A 109 -7.48 8.00 6.78
N ALA A 110 -6.26 7.49 6.61
CA ALA A 110 -5.19 8.23 5.95
C ALA A 110 -5.49 8.47 4.46
N ALA A 111 -6.02 7.46 3.75
CA ALA A 111 -6.39 7.61 2.35
C ALA A 111 -7.46 8.69 2.12
N ILE A 112 -8.48 8.77 3.00
CA ILE A 112 -9.47 9.85 3.00
C ILE A 112 -8.83 11.17 3.47
N GLY A 113 -7.96 11.10 4.48
CA GLY A 113 -7.23 12.24 5.01
C GLY A 113 -6.42 12.98 3.95
N VAL A 114 -5.79 12.26 3.02
CA VAL A 114 -5.11 12.85 1.85
C VAL A 114 -6.04 13.77 1.06
N LEU A 115 -7.31 13.39 0.87
CA LEU A 115 -8.30 14.19 0.15
C LEU A 115 -8.71 15.47 0.92
N LEU A 116 -8.59 15.45 2.25
CA LEU A 116 -8.98 16.53 3.15
C LEU A 116 -7.78 17.35 3.67
N GLY A 117 -6.55 16.99 3.28
CA GLY A 117 -5.33 17.56 3.86
C GLY A 117 -5.07 17.15 5.32
N CYS A 118 -5.76 16.13 5.84
CA CYS A 118 -5.60 15.61 7.19
C CYS A 118 -4.63 14.42 7.23
N LYS A 119 -3.91 14.28 8.34
CA LYS A 119 -2.89 13.22 8.53
C LYS A 119 -3.35 12.26 9.62
N PHE A 120 -3.52 10.99 9.25
CA PHE A 120 -3.85 9.93 10.18
C PHE A 120 -2.76 8.87 10.18
N ASP A 121 -2.15 8.65 11.33
CA ASP A 121 -1.21 7.56 11.55
C ASP A 121 -1.87 6.56 12.49
N THR A 122 -2.07 5.34 12.03
CA THR A 122 -2.75 4.29 12.78
C THR A 122 -1.85 3.07 12.85
N HIS A 123 -1.60 2.59 14.06
CA HIS A 123 -0.73 1.44 14.30
C HIS A 123 -1.14 0.22 13.45
N LYS A 124 -0.16 -0.44 12.82
CA LYS A 124 -0.37 -1.57 11.91
C LYS A 124 -1.42 -1.30 10.82
N ALA A 125 -1.48 -0.06 10.34
CA ALA A 125 -2.31 0.30 9.22
C ALA A 125 -1.52 1.15 8.22
N TYR A 126 -1.57 0.77 6.95
CA TYR A 126 -0.78 1.41 5.90
C TYR A 126 -1.65 1.79 4.71
N THR A 127 -1.27 2.88 4.05
CA THR A 127 -1.68 3.13 2.66
C THR A 127 -0.76 2.40 1.69
N CYS A 128 -1.14 2.31 0.42
CA CYS A 128 -0.30 1.68 -0.61
C CYS A 128 1.07 2.36 -0.75
N SER A 129 1.12 3.68 -0.68
CA SER A 129 2.36 4.46 -0.83
C SER A 129 3.22 4.46 0.42
N GLU A 130 2.60 4.55 1.60
CA GLU A 130 3.31 4.41 2.87
C GLU A 130 3.99 3.04 2.98
N PHE A 131 3.29 1.96 2.61
CA PHE A 131 3.86 0.61 2.63
C PHE A 131 5.07 0.48 1.70
N VAL A 132 4.99 1.00 0.47
CA VAL A 132 6.11 0.95 -0.49
C VAL A 132 7.32 1.71 0.06
N VAL A 133 7.13 2.95 0.54
CA VAL A 133 8.23 3.74 1.08
C VAL A 133 8.84 3.08 2.31
N ARG A 134 8.02 2.64 3.27
CA ARG A 134 8.52 1.93 4.47
C ARG A 134 9.32 0.70 4.10
N THR A 135 8.84 -0.10 3.13
CA THR A 135 9.57 -1.29 2.68
C THR A 135 10.95 -0.94 2.11
N LEU A 136 11.05 0.13 1.31
CA LEU A 136 12.33 0.58 0.75
C LEU A 136 13.25 1.19 1.81
N VAL A 137 12.71 1.85 2.83
CA VAL A 137 13.48 2.39 3.94
C VAL A 137 14.06 1.28 4.81
N GLU A 138 13.24 0.29 5.19
CA GLU A 138 13.70 -0.90 5.92
C GLU A 138 14.78 -1.67 5.14
N GLY A 139 14.68 -1.66 3.81
CA GLY A 139 15.68 -2.21 2.90
C GLY A 139 16.94 -1.36 2.70
N ASN A 140 17.09 -0.23 3.40
CA ASN A 140 18.18 0.74 3.20
C ASN A 140 18.33 1.21 1.74
N VAL A 141 17.21 1.33 1.01
CA VAL A 141 17.15 1.85 -0.38
C VAL A 141 16.75 3.32 -0.39
N LEU A 142 15.87 3.72 0.53
CA LEU A 142 15.48 5.10 0.79
C LEU A 142 15.85 5.49 2.22
N TRP A 143 15.87 6.79 2.48
CA TRP A 143 16.15 7.35 3.80
C TRP A 143 14.87 7.50 4.63
N ASP A 144 14.98 7.48 5.96
CA ASP A 144 13.84 7.67 6.87
C ASP A 144 13.06 8.97 6.60
N SER A 145 13.75 10.02 6.13
CA SER A 145 13.14 11.30 5.76
C SER A 145 12.12 11.19 4.61
N CYS A 146 12.14 10.11 3.85
CA CYS A 146 11.14 9.82 2.81
C CYS A 146 9.81 9.35 3.40
N ILE A 147 9.78 8.87 4.65
CA ILE A 147 8.54 8.48 5.34
C ILE A 147 7.80 9.76 5.75
N SER A 148 6.89 10.21 4.89
CA SER A 148 5.99 11.31 5.20
C SER A 148 4.61 10.79 5.62
N LYS A 149 3.89 11.56 6.44
CA LYS A 149 2.46 11.31 6.65
C LYS A 149 1.72 11.74 5.39
N ASN A 150 1.04 10.80 4.74
CA ASN A 150 0.35 10.94 3.45
C ASN A 150 1.25 10.89 2.21
N VAL A 151 2.27 10.03 2.19
CA VAL A 151 3.02 9.79 0.95
C VAL A 151 2.04 9.51 -0.19
N ILE A 152 2.18 10.21 -1.32
CA ILE A 152 1.41 9.95 -2.53
C ILE A 152 2.29 9.28 -3.60
N PRO A 153 1.69 8.57 -4.58
CA PRO A 153 2.42 7.96 -5.69
C PRO A 153 3.38 8.90 -6.43
N ASP A 154 3.06 10.19 -6.54
CA ASP A 154 3.91 11.18 -7.21
C ASP A 154 5.22 11.45 -6.46
N GLU A 155 5.22 11.41 -5.13
CA GLU A 155 6.46 11.56 -4.35
C GLU A 155 7.38 10.36 -4.57
N ILE A 156 6.81 9.14 -4.64
CA ILE A 156 7.55 7.93 -4.98
C ILE A 156 8.19 8.05 -6.37
N HIS A 157 7.46 8.60 -7.34
CA HIS A 157 7.99 8.89 -8.68
C HIS A 157 9.22 9.80 -8.58
N MET A 158 9.16 10.88 -7.81
CA MET A 158 10.32 11.78 -7.61
C MET A 158 11.52 11.05 -6.98
N PHE A 159 11.29 10.20 -5.97
CA PHE A 159 12.37 9.48 -5.30
C PHE A 159 13.08 8.46 -6.20
N LEU A 160 12.34 7.87 -7.14
CA LEU A 160 12.79 6.71 -7.90
C LEU A 160 13.05 6.99 -9.38
N GLU A 161 12.94 8.23 -9.85
CA GLU A 161 12.97 8.53 -11.29
C GLU A 161 14.21 8.02 -12.01
N LYS A 162 15.38 8.05 -11.35
CA LYS A 162 16.63 7.48 -11.88
C LYS A 162 16.58 5.98 -12.17
N TYR A 163 15.60 5.26 -11.65
CA TYR A 163 15.40 3.82 -11.82
C TYR A 163 14.24 3.49 -12.76
N ALA A 164 13.64 4.48 -13.43
CA ALA A 164 12.52 4.25 -14.35
C ALA A 164 12.95 3.31 -15.48
N SER A 165 12.28 2.16 -15.59
CA SER A 165 12.57 1.13 -16.61
C SER A 165 11.44 0.97 -17.63
N TYR A 166 10.21 1.35 -17.26
CA TYR A 166 9.05 1.26 -18.15
C TYR A 166 8.01 2.33 -17.81
N SER A 167 7.37 2.90 -18.84
CA SER A 167 6.16 3.70 -18.70
C SER A 167 5.24 3.40 -19.88
N GLY A 168 4.00 3.03 -19.60
CA GLY A 168 3.08 2.60 -20.65
C GLY A 168 1.89 1.83 -20.08
N CYS A 169 1.32 0.98 -20.90
CA CYS A 169 0.14 0.18 -20.58
C CYS A 169 0.51 -1.16 -19.93
N LEU A 170 -0.21 -1.57 -18.89
CA LEU A 170 0.03 -2.82 -18.16
C LEU A 170 0.04 -4.04 -19.08
N ASN A 171 -0.87 -4.11 -20.06
CA ASN A 171 -0.91 -5.24 -21.00
C ASN A 171 0.36 -5.33 -21.85
N ALA A 172 0.93 -4.18 -22.25
CA ALA A 172 2.15 -4.12 -23.05
C ALA A 172 3.40 -4.47 -22.23
N TYR A 173 3.38 -4.26 -20.92
CA TYR A 173 4.42 -4.75 -20.00
C TYR A 173 4.46 -6.28 -19.91
N LYS A 174 3.33 -6.96 -20.20
CA LYS A 174 3.18 -8.42 -20.16
C LYS A 174 3.55 -9.03 -18.80
N PRO A 175 2.91 -8.59 -17.69
CA PRO A 175 3.07 -9.26 -16.40
C PRO A 175 2.56 -10.70 -16.49
N ILE A 176 3.03 -11.57 -15.59
CA ILE A 176 2.51 -12.93 -15.54
C ILE A 176 1.01 -12.90 -15.19
N ALA A 177 0.20 -13.59 -15.99
CA ALA A 177 -1.24 -13.70 -15.77
C ALA A 177 -1.57 -15.08 -15.18
N GLY A 178 -2.64 -15.17 -14.37
CA GLY A 178 -3.29 -16.45 -14.09
C GLY A 178 -2.58 -17.42 -13.14
N VAL A 179 -1.72 -16.97 -12.24
CA VAL A 179 -1.27 -17.84 -11.13
C VAL A 179 -2.36 -17.82 -10.04
N ASN A 180 -2.83 -18.99 -9.60
CA ASN A 180 -3.84 -19.19 -8.56
C ASN A 180 -3.50 -18.40 -7.28
N PHE A 181 -4.02 -17.18 -7.20
CA PHE A 181 -4.15 -16.40 -5.97
C PHE A 181 -5.66 -16.30 -5.67
N ASP A 182 -6.06 -15.85 -4.47
CA ASP A 182 -7.47 -15.68 -4.04
C ASP A 182 -8.25 -14.62 -4.87
N ALA A 183 -8.17 -14.69 -6.20
CA ALA A 183 -8.82 -13.83 -7.16
C ALA A 183 -10.33 -13.98 -7.13
N ASN A 184 -10.84 -15.12 -6.64
CA ASN A 184 -12.27 -15.34 -6.46
C ASN A 184 -12.85 -14.38 -5.42
N ASP A 185 -12.13 -14.15 -4.32
CA ASP A 185 -12.61 -13.29 -3.23
C ASP A 185 -12.70 -11.82 -3.66
N PHE A 186 -11.77 -11.34 -4.48
CA PHE A 186 -11.75 -9.93 -4.90
C PHE A 186 -12.95 -9.54 -5.78
N PHE A 187 -13.41 -10.44 -6.64
CA PHE A 187 -14.54 -10.20 -7.56
C PHE A 187 -15.87 -10.73 -7.03
N GLU A 188 -15.87 -11.47 -5.91
CA GLU A 188 -17.09 -11.96 -5.29
C GLU A 188 -17.96 -10.78 -4.82
N LYS A 189 -19.24 -10.83 -5.23
CA LYS A 189 -20.25 -9.86 -4.82
C LYS A 189 -20.92 -10.35 -3.54
N THR A 190 -20.92 -9.49 -2.55
CA THR A 190 -21.58 -9.66 -1.24
C THR A 190 -22.84 -8.79 -1.18
N GLY A 191 -23.69 -9.06 -0.19
CA GLY A 191 -24.86 -8.22 0.08
C GLY A 191 -24.48 -6.83 0.59
N VAL A 192 -25.28 -5.82 0.25
CA VAL A 192 -25.03 -4.41 0.66
C VAL A 192 -24.92 -4.27 2.19
N VAL A 193 -25.78 -4.95 2.94
CA VAL A 193 -25.75 -4.94 4.41
C VAL A 193 -24.42 -5.48 4.94
N TYR A 194 -23.91 -6.55 4.34
CA TYR A 194 -22.62 -7.12 4.71
C TYR A 194 -21.49 -6.12 4.50
N GLU A 195 -21.44 -5.45 3.33
CA GLU A 195 -20.42 -4.44 3.05
C GLU A 195 -20.50 -3.24 3.98
N VAL A 196 -21.70 -2.80 4.36
CA VAL A 196 -21.89 -1.72 5.34
C VAL A 196 -21.33 -2.12 6.70
N VAL A 197 -21.72 -3.29 7.22
CA VAL A 197 -21.24 -3.79 8.53
C VAL A 197 -19.73 -3.97 8.51
N TYR A 198 -19.18 -4.55 7.43
CA TYR A 198 -17.75 -4.78 7.29
C TYR A 198 -16.96 -3.47 7.22
N THR A 199 -17.50 -2.46 6.53
CA THR A 199 -16.95 -1.10 6.48
C THR A 199 -16.96 -0.45 7.86
N LEU A 200 -18.08 -0.50 8.59
CA LEU A 200 -18.16 0.04 9.95
C LEU A 200 -17.17 -0.63 10.89
N ASN A 201 -17.05 -1.96 10.83
CA ASN A 201 -16.07 -2.70 11.63
C ASN A 201 -14.62 -2.32 11.26
N HIS A 202 -14.33 -2.13 9.98
CA HIS A 202 -13.01 -1.67 9.52
C HIS A 202 -12.64 -0.30 10.12
N PHE A 203 -13.55 0.68 10.06
CA PHE A 203 -13.32 1.99 10.68
C PHE A 203 -13.25 1.90 12.21
N TYR A 204 -14.08 1.08 12.84
CA TYR A 204 -13.98 0.82 14.28
C TYR A 204 -12.60 0.27 14.66
N ARG A 205 -12.05 -0.70 13.91
CA ARG A 205 -10.69 -1.23 14.13
C ARG A 205 -9.63 -0.14 13.99
N LEU A 206 -9.72 0.71 12.97
CA LEU A 206 -8.79 1.83 12.78
C LEU A 206 -8.84 2.81 13.96
N ILE A 207 -10.03 3.25 14.35
CA ILE A 207 -10.23 4.20 15.47
C ILE A 207 -9.76 3.58 16.78
N LYS A 208 -10.14 2.32 17.05
CA LYS A 208 -9.70 1.59 18.26
C LYS A 208 -8.19 1.47 18.33
N ARG A 209 -7.51 1.09 17.24
CA ARG A 209 -6.04 1.01 17.20
C ARG A 209 -5.40 2.37 17.48
N ASN A 210 -5.94 3.45 16.90
CA ASN A 210 -5.45 4.79 17.13
C ASN A 210 -5.57 5.23 18.61
N LEU A 211 -6.74 4.99 19.23
CA LEU A 211 -7.00 5.33 20.63
C LEU A 211 -6.15 4.50 21.61
N VAL A 212 -6.11 3.16 21.43
CA VAL A 212 -5.36 2.25 22.31
C VAL A 212 -3.86 2.54 22.22
N TYR A 213 -3.34 2.73 21.01
CA TYR A 213 -1.92 3.01 20.83
C TYR A 213 -1.54 4.38 21.40
N SER A 214 -2.38 5.41 21.21
CA SER A 214 -2.17 6.73 21.82
C SER A 214 -2.13 6.64 23.35
N PHE A 215 -3.03 5.86 23.97
CA PHE A 215 -3.02 5.61 25.41
C PHE A 215 -1.76 4.86 25.87
N TYR A 216 -1.33 3.84 25.13
CA TYR A 216 -0.11 3.09 25.43
C TYR A 216 1.14 3.98 25.38
N ILE A 217 1.29 4.82 24.35
CA ILE A 217 2.43 5.75 24.24
C ILE A 217 2.40 6.78 25.36
N ASN A 218 1.24 7.37 25.66
CA ASN A 218 1.11 8.35 26.74
C ASN A 218 1.44 7.74 28.11
N SER A 219 1.02 6.51 28.37
CA SER A 219 1.36 5.83 29.64
C SER A 219 2.86 5.53 29.75
N LYS A 220 3.52 5.11 28.66
CA LYS A 220 4.97 4.86 28.63
C LYS A 220 5.80 6.15 28.77
N LEU A 221 5.40 7.24 28.10
CA LEU A 221 6.02 8.55 28.27
C LEU A 221 5.87 9.07 29.71
N SER A 222 4.70 8.87 30.33
CA SER A 222 4.49 9.23 31.74
C SER A 222 5.42 8.45 32.68
N GLN A 223 5.65 7.15 32.42
CA GLN A 223 6.60 6.35 33.20
C GLN A 223 8.04 6.80 33.01
N ILE A 224 8.45 7.11 31.78
CA ILE A 224 9.80 7.61 31.46
C ILE A 224 10.04 8.96 32.15
N ASN A 225 9.10 9.90 32.07
CA ASN A 225 9.23 11.21 32.70
C ASN A 225 9.38 11.09 34.22
N LYS A 226 8.69 10.15 34.87
CA LYS A 226 8.87 9.89 36.31
C LYS A 226 10.27 9.41 36.70
N ILE A 227 10.98 8.74 35.78
CA ILE A 227 12.38 8.28 36.01
C ILE A 227 13.35 9.47 35.92
N PHE A 228 13.07 10.46 35.07
CA PHE A 228 13.92 11.64 34.87
C PHE A 228 13.58 12.83 35.79
N THR A 229 12.64 12.67 36.72
CA THR A 229 12.27 13.71 37.70
C THR A 229 12.79 13.39 39.12
N ILE A 230 13.82 12.54 39.24
CA ILE A 230 14.56 12.23 40.48
C ILE A 230 15.95 12.86 40.35
#